data_AF-A0A2I1R393-F1
#
_entry.id   AF-A0A2I1R393-F1
#
_cell.length_a   1.000
_cell.length_b   1.000
_cell.length_c   1.000
_cell.angle_alpha   90.00
_cell.angle_beta   90.00
_cell.angle_gamma   90.00
#
_symmetry.space_group_name_H-M   'P 1'
#
loop_
_entity.id
_entity.type
_entity.pdbx_description
1 polymer ?
#
loop_
_entity_poly.entity_id
_entity_poly.type
_entity_poly.pdbx_seq_one_letter_code
_entity_poly.pdbx_strand_id
1 'polypeptide(L)'
;MDVAELFAEVRDSLADVFASIEWAEDEIAAAQRRWPARADALFHSFSLIRPPVELSERLSVEPVYRAYARELLDRVGQEQDTRPGTAVEVCLGLREASLRAPLSHDGFGLYARMWDAAGLPEVDGVTDMRAHYEAISADALDEAETYARKHISRPDRVLEVTGCCGRHHGVEVACVYADTNGTDGEVAA
;
A
#
# COMPACT_ATOMS: atom_id res chain seq x y z
N MET A 1 9.22 26.05 22.42
CA MET A 1 8.47 24.79 22.50
C MET A 1 8.17 24.55 23.97
N ASP A 2 6.93 24.83 24.36
CA ASP A 2 6.42 24.55 25.71
C ASP A 2 6.00 23.08 25.81
N VAL A 3 5.97 22.54 27.03
CA VAL A 3 5.52 21.18 27.34
C VAL A 3 4.10 20.93 26.80
N ALA A 4 3.21 21.93 26.84
CA ALA A 4 1.87 21.83 26.28
C ALA A 4 1.86 21.68 24.74
N GLU A 5 2.77 22.36 24.04
CA GLU A 5 2.94 22.22 22.58
C GLU A 5 3.48 20.83 22.23
N LEU A 6 4.46 20.34 23.01
CA LEU A 6 5.00 18.99 22.85
C LEU A 6 3.92 17.91 23.07
N PHE A 7 3.07 18.07 24.08
CA PHE A 7 1.97 17.13 24.32
C PHE A 7 0.91 17.15 23.21
N ALA A 8 0.61 18.32 22.64
CA ALA A 8 -0.30 18.44 21.50
C ALA A 8 0.29 17.76 20.25
N GLU A 9 1.55 18.02 19.94
CA GLU A 9 2.25 17.41 18.79
C GLU A 9 2.35 15.89 18.92
N VAL A 10 2.65 15.38 20.12
CA VAL A 10 2.66 13.93 20.41
C VAL A 10 1.25 13.34 20.27
N ARG A 11 0.22 13.99 20.80
CA ARG A 11 -1.16 13.50 20.67
C ARG A 11 -1.63 13.46 19.23
N ASP A 12 -1.35 14.52 18.46
CA ASP A 12 -1.80 14.64 17.08
C ASP A 12 -1.04 13.62 16.20
N SER A 13 0.27 13.43 16.43
CA SER A 13 1.05 12.35 15.81
C SER A 13 0.50 10.95 16.14
N LEU A 14 0.07 10.73 17.39
CA LEU A 14 -0.54 9.46 17.78
C LEU A 14 -1.92 9.26 17.13
N ALA A 15 -2.72 10.31 16.98
CA ALA A 15 -4.02 10.26 16.32
C ALA A 15 -3.89 9.85 14.84
N ASP A 16 -2.91 10.40 14.13
CA ASP A 16 -2.63 10.06 12.72
C ASP A 16 -2.18 8.59 12.58
N VAL A 17 -1.39 8.08 13.53
CA VAL A 17 -0.98 6.66 13.54
C VAL A 17 -2.18 5.75 13.78
N PHE A 18 -3.04 6.05 14.75
CA PHE A 18 -4.23 5.23 15.01
C PHE A 18 -5.20 5.22 13.83
N ALA A 19 -5.42 6.37 13.18
CA ALA A 19 -6.23 6.44 11.97
C ALA A 19 -5.67 5.54 10.84
N SER A 20 -4.35 5.55 10.64
CA SER A 20 -3.71 4.69 9.64
C SER A 20 -3.86 3.18 9.93
N ILE A 21 -3.89 2.79 11.21
CA ILE A 21 -4.11 1.40 11.63
C ILE A 21 -5.55 0.97 11.30
N GLU A 22 -6.53 1.81 11.61
CA GLU A 22 -7.94 1.53 11.28
C GLU A 22 -8.13 1.38 9.77
N TRP A 23 -7.53 2.26 8.97
CA TRP A 23 -7.58 2.14 7.51
C TRP A 23 -6.92 0.85 6.99
N ALA A 24 -5.83 0.43 7.62
CA ALA A 24 -5.12 -0.80 7.29
C ALA A 24 -5.99 -2.03 7.57
N GLU A 25 -6.61 -2.09 8.75
CA GLU A 25 -7.50 -3.18 9.15
C GLU A 25 -8.74 -3.27 8.24
N ASP A 26 -9.33 -2.12 7.88
CA ASP A 26 -10.43 -2.03 6.93
C ASP A 26 -10.06 -2.60 5.55
N GLU A 27 -8.91 -2.21 4.99
CA GLU A 27 -8.46 -2.69 3.67
C GLU A 27 -8.08 -4.17 3.72
N ILE A 28 -7.47 -4.66 4.82
CA ILE A 28 -7.22 -6.10 5.03
C ILE A 28 -8.55 -6.85 5.04
N ALA A 29 -9.53 -6.41 5.82
CA ALA A 29 -10.84 -7.04 5.89
C ALA A 29 -11.56 -7.01 4.52
N ALA A 30 -11.45 -5.91 3.78
CA ALA A 30 -11.97 -5.81 2.43
C ALA A 30 -11.28 -6.78 1.47
N ALA A 31 -9.95 -6.88 1.52
CA ALA A 31 -9.19 -7.82 0.71
C ALA A 31 -9.54 -9.27 1.04
N GLN A 32 -9.70 -9.63 2.32
CA GLN A 32 -10.12 -10.98 2.73
C GLN A 32 -11.49 -11.36 2.18
N ARG A 33 -12.42 -10.39 2.09
CA ARG A 33 -13.72 -10.60 1.42
C ARG A 33 -13.58 -10.79 -0.10
N ARG A 34 -12.66 -10.07 -0.74
CA ARG A 34 -12.38 -10.23 -2.20
C ARG A 34 -11.67 -11.55 -2.50
N TRP A 35 -10.76 -11.99 -1.63
CA TRP A 35 -9.87 -13.13 -1.83
C TRP A 35 -9.94 -14.13 -0.66
N PRO A 36 -11.08 -14.80 -0.43
CA PRO A 36 -11.28 -15.65 0.75
C PRO A 36 -10.30 -16.83 0.84
N ALA A 37 -9.85 -17.35 -0.30
CA ALA A 37 -8.83 -18.42 -0.34
C ALA A 37 -7.45 -17.98 0.17
N ARG A 38 -7.21 -16.67 0.27
CA ARG A 38 -5.96 -16.06 0.75
C ARG A 38 -6.15 -15.31 2.07
N ALA A 39 -7.24 -15.57 2.80
CA ALA A 39 -7.61 -14.80 3.98
C ALA A 39 -6.50 -14.78 5.06
N ASP A 40 -5.82 -15.90 5.27
CA ASP A 40 -4.71 -15.98 6.23
C ASP A 40 -3.51 -15.13 5.79
N ALA A 41 -3.13 -15.20 4.51
CA ALA A 41 -2.03 -14.40 3.97
C ALA A 41 -2.33 -12.90 4.07
N LEU A 42 -3.59 -12.53 3.81
CA LEU A 42 -4.06 -11.15 3.92
C LEU A 42 -4.09 -10.64 5.35
N PHE A 43 -4.48 -11.50 6.32
CA PHE A 43 -4.40 -11.16 7.73
C PHE A 43 -2.97 -10.79 8.14
N HIS A 44 -1.98 -11.52 7.64
CA HIS A 44 -0.57 -11.29 7.94
C HIS A 44 0.09 -10.20 7.08
N SER A 45 -0.65 -9.54 6.19
CA SER A 45 -0.11 -8.52 5.27
C SER A 45 0.09 -7.13 5.88
N PHE A 46 -0.22 -6.92 7.17
CA PHE A 46 -0.10 -5.60 7.81
C PHE A 46 1.30 -4.97 7.65
N SER A 47 2.37 -5.78 7.76
CA SER A 47 3.74 -5.31 7.56
C SER A 47 4.02 -4.82 6.14
N LEU A 48 3.37 -5.41 5.13
CA LEU A 48 3.54 -5.03 3.72
C LEU A 48 2.93 -3.68 3.39
N ILE A 49 1.80 -3.35 4.01
CA ILE A 49 1.04 -2.13 3.73
C ILE A 49 1.43 -0.97 4.65
N ARG A 50 2.44 -1.17 5.50
CA ARG A 50 3.00 -0.08 6.29
C ARG A 50 3.67 0.93 5.36
N PRO A 51 3.37 2.24 5.47
CA PRO A 51 4.05 3.26 4.71
C PRO A 51 5.58 3.18 4.89
N PRO A 52 6.34 3.19 3.78
CA PRO A 52 7.76 3.47 3.82
C PRO A 52 8.06 4.76 4.59
N VAL A 53 9.16 4.79 5.33
CA VAL A 53 9.55 5.97 6.14
C VAL A 53 9.61 7.23 5.28
N GLU A 54 10.19 7.12 4.09
CA GLU A 54 10.35 8.22 3.13
C GLU A 54 9.03 8.67 2.48
N LEU A 55 7.95 7.87 2.56
CA LEU A 55 6.63 8.20 2.02
C LEU A 55 5.58 8.45 3.10
N SER A 56 5.93 8.32 4.39
CA SER A 56 4.98 8.33 5.51
C SER A 56 4.11 9.59 5.55
N GLU A 57 4.68 10.77 5.27
CA GLU A 57 3.94 12.04 5.22
C GLU A 57 2.97 12.12 4.03
N ARG A 58 3.30 11.49 2.89
CA ARG A 58 2.44 11.49 1.70
C ARG A 58 1.33 10.45 1.80
N LEU A 59 1.61 9.36 2.53
CA LEU A 59 0.67 8.28 2.82
C LEU A 59 -0.12 8.52 4.11
N SER A 60 -0.08 9.71 4.72
CA SER A 60 -0.99 10.08 5.81
C SER A 60 -2.37 10.54 5.29
N VAL A 61 -2.51 10.74 3.98
CA VAL A 61 -3.77 11.13 3.34
C VAL A 61 -4.58 9.88 3.02
N GLU A 62 -5.75 9.71 3.66
CA GLU A 62 -6.53 8.46 3.63
C GLU A 62 -6.76 7.87 2.22
N PRO A 63 -7.28 8.61 1.21
CA PRO A 63 -7.46 8.03 -0.13
C PRO A 63 -6.16 7.52 -0.77
N VAL A 64 -5.03 8.19 -0.50
CA VAL A 64 -3.72 7.82 -1.03
C VAL A 64 -3.20 6.58 -0.34
N TYR A 65 -3.33 6.51 0.99
CA TYR A 65 -3.00 5.32 1.78
C TYR A 65 -3.82 4.10 1.35
N ARG A 66 -5.15 4.26 1.28
CA ARG A 66 -6.05 3.15 0.94
C ARG A 66 -5.78 2.62 -0.47
N ALA A 67 -5.53 3.50 -1.44
CA ALA A 67 -5.11 3.09 -2.79
C ALA A 67 -3.79 2.30 -2.78
N TYR A 68 -2.80 2.78 -2.04
CA TYR A 68 -1.50 2.09 -1.85
C TYR A 68 -1.66 0.70 -1.23
N ALA A 69 -2.37 0.61 -0.10
CA ALA A 69 -2.59 -0.64 0.62
C ALA A 69 -3.40 -1.63 -0.22
N ARG A 70 -4.46 -1.17 -0.89
CA ARG A 70 -5.33 -2.01 -1.73
C ARG A 70 -4.56 -2.71 -2.83
N GLU A 71 -3.69 -1.99 -3.55
CA GLU A 71 -2.90 -2.58 -4.63
C GLU A 71 -1.98 -3.70 -4.11
N LEU A 72 -1.31 -3.48 -2.97
CA LEU A 72 -0.45 -4.51 -2.36
C LEU A 72 -1.25 -5.71 -1.87
N LEU A 73 -2.40 -5.50 -1.24
CA LEU A 73 -3.28 -6.58 -0.78
C LEU A 73 -3.87 -7.36 -1.95
N ASP A 74 -4.24 -6.69 -3.04
CA ASP A 74 -4.72 -7.36 -4.24
C ASP A 74 -3.62 -8.21 -4.90
N ARG A 75 -2.36 -7.76 -4.87
CA ARG A 75 -1.22 -8.61 -5.28
C ARG A 75 -1.07 -9.83 -4.39
N VAL A 76 -1.21 -9.70 -3.06
CA VAL A 76 -1.20 -10.86 -2.15
C VAL A 76 -2.35 -11.82 -2.46
N GLY A 77 -3.56 -11.28 -2.66
CA GLY A 77 -4.75 -12.05 -3.02
C GLY A 77 -4.63 -12.80 -4.35
N GLN A 78 -3.88 -12.24 -5.30
CA GLN A 78 -3.62 -12.80 -6.62
C GLN A 78 -2.30 -13.60 -6.70
N GLU A 79 -1.58 -13.75 -5.59
CA GLU A 79 -0.27 -14.43 -5.53
C GLU A 79 0.78 -13.81 -6.48
N GLN A 80 0.71 -12.48 -6.63
CA GLN A 80 1.64 -11.68 -7.43
C GLN A 80 2.79 -11.13 -6.59
N ASP A 81 3.88 -10.78 -7.26
CA ASP A 81 5.05 -10.14 -6.64
C ASP A 81 4.67 -8.78 -6.03
N THR A 82 4.89 -8.63 -4.73
CA THR A 82 4.63 -7.38 -4.01
C THR A 82 5.78 -6.38 -4.09
N ARG A 83 6.97 -6.77 -4.58
CA ARG A 83 8.17 -5.91 -4.64
C ARG A 83 8.09 -4.74 -5.64
N PRO A 84 7.53 -4.85 -6.86
CA PRO A 84 7.44 -3.73 -7.79
C PRO A 84 6.71 -2.53 -7.19
N GLY A 85 7.05 -1.30 -7.59
CA GLY A 85 6.35 -0.09 -7.17
C GLY A 85 4.83 -0.16 -7.39
N THR A 86 4.05 0.42 -6.48
CA THR A 86 2.62 0.66 -6.63
C THR A 86 2.36 1.84 -7.56
N ALA A 87 1.14 1.95 -8.11
CA ALA A 87 0.72 3.08 -8.92
C ALA A 87 0.79 4.39 -8.11
N VAL A 88 0.42 4.35 -6.82
CA VAL A 88 0.57 5.48 -5.89
C VAL A 88 2.02 5.92 -5.77
N GLU A 89 2.96 4.98 -5.58
CA GLU A 89 4.39 5.30 -5.49
C GLU A 89 4.91 5.95 -6.79
N VAL A 90 4.47 5.48 -7.96
CA VAL A 90 4.81 6.10 -9.25
C VAL A 90 4.25 7.53 -9.35
N CYS A 91 2.98 7.74 -8.98
CA CYS A 91 2.36 9.06 -8.94
C CYS A 91 3.12 10.03 -8.04
N LEU A 92 3.51 9.59 -6.83
CA LEU A 92 4.29 10.40 -5.90
C LEU A 92 5.68 10.74 -6.46
N GLY A 93 6.35 9.80 -7.11
CA GLY A 93 7.63 10.03 -7.77
C GLY A 93 7.55 11.04 -8.91
N LEU A 94 6.54 10.93 -9.79
CA LEU A 94 6.30 11.86 -10.89
C LEU A 94 5.90 13.25 -10.40
N ARG A 95 5.09 13.33 -9.35
CA ARG A 95 4.78 14.61 -8.67
C ARG A 95 6.04 15.26 -8.14
N GLU A 96 6.93 14.51 -7.51
CA GLU A 96 8.17 15.05 -6.97
C GLU A 96 9.11 15.53 -8.09
N ALA A 97 9.17 14.80 -9.21
CA ALA A 97 9.89 15.23 -10.41
C ALA A 97 9.30 16.54 -11.00
N SER A 98 7.97 16.67 -11.03
CA SER A 98 7.29 17.84 -11.60
C SER A 98 7.57 19.15 -10.85
N LEU A 99 7.91 19.06 -9.56
CA LEU A 99 8.33 20.22 -8.75
C LEU A 99 9.71 20.77 -9.18
N ARG A 100 10.53 19.99 -9.87
CA ARG A 100 11.88 20.39 -10.33
C ARG A 100 11.89 20.84 -11.79
N ALA A 101 11.10 20.18 -12.63
CA ALA A 101 10.96 20.51 -14.04
C ALA A 101 9.58 20.04 -14.56
N PRO A 102 9.00 20.72 -15.57
CA PRO A 102 7.78 20.24 -16.20
C PRO A 102 7.93 18.79 -16.70
N LEU A 103 6.88 17.99 -16.51
CA LEU A 103 6.85 16.63 -17.06
C LEU A 103 6.82 16.66 -18.59
N SER A 104 7.44 15.67 -19.21
CA SER A 104 7.26 15.40 -20.64
C SER A 104 5.84 14.92 -20.93
N HIS A 105 5.49 14.83 -22.22
CA HIS A 105 4.23 14.25 -22.67
C HIS A 105 4.02 12.85 -22.05
N ASP A 106 4.99 11.94 -22.23
CA ASP A 106 4.88 10.58 -21.70
C ASP A 106 4.92 10.56 -20.15
N GLY A 107 5.66 11.47 -19.52
CA GLY A 107 5.70 11.59 -18.06
C GLY A 107 4.35 11.98 -17.46
N PHE A 108 3.63 12.90 -18.11
CA PHE A 108 2.26 13.23 -17.71
C PHE A 108 1.27 12.11 -18.06
N GLY A 109 1.42 11.47 -19.23
CA GLY A 109 0.61 10.31 -19.61
C GLY A 109 0.72 9.17 -18.60
N LEU A 110 1.94 8.85 -18.13
CA LEU A 110 2.17 7.84 -17.10
C LEU A 110 1.53 8.26 -15.77
N TYR A 111 1.64 9.54 -15.39
CA TYR A 111 0.99 10.06 -14.19
C TYR A 111 -0.53 9.86 -14.23
N ALA A 112 -1.18 10.23 -15.34
CA ALA A 112 -2.62 10.06 -15.51
C ALA A 112 -3.04 8.58 -15.51
N ARG A 113 -2.26 7.71 -16.15
CA ARG A 113 -2.51 6.25 -16.13
C ARG A 113 -2.41 5.69 -14.71
N MET A 114 -1.37 6.04 -13.97
CA MET A 114 -1.16 5.53 -12.60
C MET A 114 -2.18 6.11 -11.61
N TRP A 115 -2.62 7.35 -11.83
CA TRP A 115 -3.69 7.97 -11.05
C TRP A 115 -4.99 7.17 -11.16
N ASP A 116 -5.38 6.82 -12.37
CA ASP A 116 -6.54 5.98 -12.65
C ASP A 116 -6.37 4.55 -12.12
N ALA A 117 -5.21 3.93 -12.36
CA ALA A 117 -4.92 2.57 -11.89
C ALA A 117 -4.96 2.47 -10.35
N ALA A 118 -4.58 3.53 -9.64
CA ALA A 118 -4.70 3.63 -8.19
C ALA A 118 -6.15 3.85 -7.70
N GLY A 119 -7.08 4.19 -8.59
CA GLY A 119 -8.46 4.53 -8.25
C GLY A 119 -8.57 5.81 -7.43
N LEU A 120 -7.67 6.77 -7.67
CA LEU A 120 -7.68 8.07 -7.00
C LEU A 120 -8.84 8.96 -7.52
N PRO A 121 -9.29 9.96 -6.74
CA PRO A 121 -10.43 10.80 -7.12
C PRO A 121 -10.29 11.46 -8.49
N GLU A 122 -11.40 11.68 -9.18
CA GLU A 122 -11.39 12.39 -10.47
C GLU A 122 -10.86 13.82 -10.30
N VAL A 123 -10.00 14.25 -11.23
CA VAL A 123 -9.40 15.57 -11.27
C VAL A 123 -9.43 16.07 -12.71
N ASP A 124 -10.14 17.17 -12.95
CA ASP A 124 -10.25 17.83 -14.25
C ASP A 124 -8.87 17.99 -14.90
N GLY A 125 -8.77 17.57 -16.17
CA GLY A 125 -7.53 17.64 -16.94
C GLY A 125 -6.49 16.54 -16.66
N VAL A 126 -6.64 15.73 -15.60
CA VAL A 126 -5.86 14.50 -15.40
C VAL A 126 -6.65 13.31 -15.94
N THR A 127 -7.88 13.13 -15.47
CA THR A 127 -8.74 11.99 -15.88
C THR A 127 -9.24 12.15 -17.32
N ASP A 128 -9.59 13.36 -17.73
CA ASP A 128 -10.10 13.63 -19.09
C ASP A 128 -9.05 13.43 -20.18
N MET A 129 -7.78 13.73 -19.85
CA MET A 129 -6.69 13.68 -20.79
C MET A 129 -6.12 12.27 -20.96
N ARG A 130 -6.35 11.36 -20.01
CA ARG A 130 -5.83 9.98 -20.08
C ARG A 130 -6.13 9.33 -21.43
N ALA A 131 -7.39 9.36 -21.88
CA ALA A 131 -7.80 8.72 -23.13
C ALA A 131 -7.02 9.26 -24.34
N HIS A 132 -6.65 10.55 -24.31
CA HIS A 132 -5.83 11.17 -25.35
C HIS A 132 -4.39 10.65 -25.32
N TYR A 133 -3.76 10.60 -24.14
CA TYR A 133 -2.39 10.10 -24.00
C TYR A 133 -2.28 8.60 -24.30
N GLU A 134 -3.24 7.80 -23.86
CA GLU A 134 -3.30 6.36 -24.15
C GLU A 134 -3.41 6.10 -25.66
N ALA A 135 -4.21 6.89 -26.39
CA ALA A 135 -4.38 6.72 -27.82
C ALA A 135 -3.10 7.04 -28.63
N ILE A 136 -2.18 7.82 -28.07
CA ILE A 136 -0.99 8.32 -28.78
C ILE A 136 0.27 7.54 -28.39
N SER A 137 0.41 7.19 -27.11
CA SER A 137 1.68 6.72 -26.54
C SER A 137 1.57 5.39 -25.78
N ALA A 138 0.53 4.57 -25.98
CA ALA A 138 0.31 3.33 -25.22
C ALA A 138 1.58 2.46 -25.02
N ASP A 139 2.28 2.14 -26.11
CA ASP A 139 3.50 1.30 -26.05
C ASP A 139 4.61 1.96 -25.22
N ALA A 140 4.83 3.28 -25.39
CA ALA A 140 5.83 4.02 -24.63
C ALA A 140 5.45 4.13 -23.15
N LEU A 141 4.15 4.23 -22.84
CA LEU A 141 3.64 4.25 -21.47
C LEU A 141 3.79 2.88 -20.80
N ASP A 142 3.63 1.77 -21.53
CA ASP A 142 3.86 0.41 -21.01
C ASP A 142 5.33 0.20 -20.61
N GLU A 143 6.25 0.66 -21.46
CA GLU A 143 7.68 0.66 -21.17
C GLU A 143 8.00 1.54 -19.96
N ALA A 144 7.44 2.75 -19.92
CA ALA A 144 7.67 3.71 -18.84
C ALA A 144 7.11 3.21 -17.49
N GLU A 145 5.94 2.57 -17.49
CA GLU A 145 5.36 1.94 -16.30
C GLU A 145 6.24 0.79 -15.81
N THR A 146 6.63 -0.12 -16.70
CA THR A 146 7.51 -1.24 -16.37
C THR A 146 8.82 -0.74 -15.76
N TYR A 147 9.42 0.28 -16.38
CA TYR A 147 10.62 0.91 -15.88
C TYR A 147 10.39 1.54 -14.49
N ALA A 148 9.37 2.37 -14.33
CA ALA A 148 9.11 3.10 -13.09
C ALA A 148 8.87 2.14 -11.91
N ARG A 149 8.00 1.15 -12.09
CA ARG A 149 7.70 0.14 -11.05
C ARG A 149 8.93 -0.68 -10.67
N LYS A 150 9.77 -1.03 -11.65
CA LYS A 150 11.04 -1.73 -11.39
C LYS A 150 12.03 -0.84 -10.66
N HIS A 151 12.15 0.43 -11.06
CA HIS A 151 13.11 1.37 -10.52
C HIS A 151 12.83 1.71 -9.05
N ILE A 152 11.55 1.80 -8.67
CA ILE A 152 11.11 2.07 -7.29
C ILE A 152 10.76 0.78 -6.53
N SER A 153 11.20 -0.37 -7.02
CA SER A 153 10.93 -1.65 -6.36
C SER A 153 11.54 -1.71 -4.96
N ARG A 154 10.85 -2.41 -4.05
CA ARG A 154 11.25 -2.60 -2.66
C ARG A 154 11.57 -4.09 -2.42
N PRO A 155 12.85 -4.50 -2.38
CA PRO A 155 13.22 -5.90 -2.28
C PRO A 155 12.73 -6.61 -1.00
N ASP A 156 12.54 -5.85 0.07
CA ASP A 156 12.09 -6.27 1.39
C ASP A 156 10.56 -6.37 1.51
N ARG A 157 9.81 -5.87 0.52
CA ARG A 157 8.35 -5.99 0.47
C ARG A 157 7.96 -7.38 -0.02
N VAL A 158 8.14 -8.38 0.84
CA VAL A 158 7.79 -9.78 0.63
C VAL A 158 7.01 -10.27 1.84
N LEU A 159 5.94 -11.05 1.62
CA LEU A 159 5.16 -11.60 2.72
C LEU A 159 5.93 -12.74 3.38
N GLU A 160 6.53 -12.46 4.53
CA GLU A 160 7.14 -13.47 5.38
C GLU A 160 6.29 -13.62 6.65
N VAL A 161 5.59 -14.76 6.77
CA VAL A 161 4.79 -15.07 7.95
C VAL A 161 5.57 -16.03 8.84
N THR A 162 5.87 -15.59 10.05
CA THR A 162 6.55 -16.41 11.07
C THR A 162 5.87 -16.21 12.43
N GLY A 163 5.84 -17.25 13.26
CA GLY A 163 5.33 -17.16 14.63
C GLY A 163 3.83 -16.93 14.76
N CYS A 164 3.02 -17.34 13.77
CA CYS A 164 1.57 -17.30 13.94
C CYS A 164 1.15 -18.35 14.98
N CYS A 165 0.43 -17.92 16.02
CA CYS A 165 -0.04 -18.79 17.09
C CYS A 165 -1.44 -19.37 16.83
N GLY A 166 -1.96 -19.28 15.60
CA GLY A 166 -3.31 -19.73 15.25
C GLY A 166 -4.43 -18.85 15.81
N ARG A 167 -4.13 -17.61 16.21
CA ARG A 167 -5.13 -16.63 16.67
C ARG A 167 -5.09 -15.37 15.83
N HIS A 168 -6.22 -14.98 15.26
CA HIS A 168 -6.40 -13.72 14.54
C HIS A 168 -7.30 -12.80 15.38
N HIS A 169 -6.80 -11.62 15.76
CA HIS A 169 -7.47 -10.69 16.69
C HIS A 169 -7.97 -11.36 17.99
N GLY A 170 -7.17 -12.30 18.52
CA GLY A 170 -7.50 -13.04 19.74
C GLY A 170 -8.51 -14.18 19.55
N VAL A 171 -9.06 -14.37 18.35
CA VAL A 171 -9.95 -15.48 18.00
C VAL A 171 -9.14 -16.64 17.42
N GLU A 172 -9.39 -17.85 17.89
CA GLU A 172 -8.78 -19.05 17.32
C GLU A 172 -9.27 -19.31 15.89
N VAL A 173 -8.33 -19.53 14.99
CA VAL A 173 -8.58 -19.80 13.57
C VAL A 173 -7.66 -20.92 13.08
N ALA A 174 -8.11 -21.69 12.09
CA ALA A 174 -7.28 -22.68 11.42
C ALA A 174 -6.35 -22.00 10.39
N CYS A 175 -5.43 -21.17 10.88
CA CYS A 175 -4.51 -20.43 10.02
C CYS A 175 -3.45 -21.36 9.43
N VAL A 176 -3.24 -21.30 8.11
CA VAL A 176 -2.25 -22.14 7.40
C VAL A 176 -0.80 -21.84 7.82
N TYR A 177 -0.55 -20.69 8.43
CA TYR A 177 0.77 -20.29 8.94
C TYR A 177 0.95 -20.57 10.42
N ALA A 178 -0.06 -21.11 11.10
CA ALA A 178 0.05 -21.44 12.53
C ALA A 178 1.13 -22.50 12.74
N ASP A 179 2.10 -22.21 13.61
CA ASP A 179 3.11 -23.20 13.97
C ASP A 179 2.40 -24.39 14.65
N THR A 180 2.53 -25.58 14.07
CA THR A 180 1.92 -26.81 14.60
C THR A 180 2.52 -27.26 15.94
N ASN A 181 3.48 -26.51 16.50
CA ASN A 181 4.22 -26.86 17.72
C ASN A 181 3.82 -26.00 18.94
N GLY A 182 2.73 -25.24 18.86
CA GLY A 182 2.26 -24.34 19.92
C GLY A 182 1.44 -24.96 21.05
N THR A 183 1.45 -26.28 21.26
CA THR A 183 0.63 -26.95 22.30
C THR A 183 1.40 -27.54 23.49
N ASP A 184 2.70 -27.28 23.65
CA ASP A 184 3.47 -27.78 24.81
C ASP A 184 3.97 -26.63 25.72
N GLY A 185 3.13 -25.60 25.92
CA GLY A 185 3.32 -24.58 26.94
C GLY A 185 2.76 -25.04 28.29
N GLU A 186 3.51 -25.91 28.95
CA GLU A 186 3.37 -26.41 30.32
C GLU A 186 2.62 -25.48 31.29
N VAL A 187 1.49 -25.97 31.82
CA VAL A 187 0.97 -25.54 33.12
C VAL A 187 1.91 -26.09 34.18
N ALA A 188 2.88 -25.27 34.61
CA ALA A 188 3.69 -25.56 35.79
C ALA A 188 3.05 -24.88 37.02
N ALA A 189 2.49 -25.76 37.87
CA ALA A 189 2.10 -25.68 39.29
C ALA A 189 2.14 -24.33 40.03
#